data_AF-D3RYT0-F1
#
_entry.id   AF-D3RYT0-F1
#
_cell.length_a   1.000
_cell.length_b   1.000
_cell.length_c   1.000
_cell.angle_alpha   90.00
_cell.angle_beta   90.00
_cell.angle_gamma   90.00
#
_symmetry.space_group_name_H-M   'P 1'
#
loop_
_entity.id
_entity.type
_entity.pdbx_description
1 polymer ?
#
loop_
_entity_poly.entity_id
_entity_poly.type
_entity_poly.pdbx_seq_one_letter_code
_entity_poly.pdbx_strand_id
1 'polypeptide(L)'
;MKWSEHRRVTAEICKRFGLENCLEVTRASILPDVEPDYYWVYGKRRAYRRRVPHHDAMAVNYAFNYLKRARKAFLRGESYAEPLGRALHYLQDYSIDPTEKIWIFSYRSDSAHDERERIRVDVDESAINEAKSLTCYPHQFKSVVFQTKRGKNPGEISYACSFLTALALKMIVNPDMPENLTENYNKALAIHAVILLLPWLILLAFASGATYFVLSAIASLLLHYADFYYRRWKTDYEWFS
;
A
#
# COMPACT_ATOMS: atom_id res chain seq x y z
N MET A 1 0.10 1.73 17.38
CA MET A 1 0.53 2.92 18.17
C MET A 1 -0.64 3.42 18.99
N LYS A 2 -0.43 4.26 20.02
CA LYS A 2 -1.58 4.92 20.69
C LYS A 2 -2.30 5.91 19.76
N TRP A 3 -3.62 6.05 19.91
CA TRP A 3 -4.45 7.01 19.16
C TRP A 3 -3.94 8.45 19.21
N SER A 4 -3.44 8.87 20.38
CA SER A 4 -2.87 10.21 20.56
C SER A 4 -1.67 10.42 19.65
N GLU A 5 -0.84 9.40 19.46
CA GLU A 5 0.36 9.46 18.63
C GLU A 5 0.00 9.45 17.13
N HIS A 6 -0.91 8.57 16.70
CA HIS A 6 -1.44 8.59 15.33
C HIS A 6 -1.96 9.98 14.95
N ARG A 7 -2.79 10.57 15.81
CA ARG A 7 -3.35 11.90 15.57
C ARG A 7 -2.27 12.96 15.50
N ARG A 8 -1.34 12.95 16.47
CA ARG A 8 -0.28 13.96 16.58
C ARG A 8 0.65 13.92 15.37
N VAL A 9 1.21 12.76 15.03
CA VAL A 9 2.08 12.58 13.87
C VAL A 9 1.35 12.97 12.58
N THR A 10 0.13 12.48 12.37
CA THR A 10 -0.66 12.86 11.20
C THR A 10 -0.88 14.37 11.11
N ALA A 11 -1.28 15.02 12.21
CA ALA A 11 -1.53 16.46 12.22
C ALA A 11 -0.26 17.27 11.92
N GLU A 12 0.85 16.90 12.54
CA GLU A 12 2.14 17.56 12.37
C GLU A 12 2.67 17.44 10.95
N ILE A 13 2.58 16.28 10.31
CA ILE A 13 3.08 16.07 8.96
C ILE A 13 2.11 16.67 7.92
N CYS A 14 0.79 16.56 8.12
CA CYS A 14 -0.19 17.22 7.24
C CYS A 14 0.02 18.74 7.18
N LYS A 15 0.32 19.39 8.32
CA LYS A 15 0.66 20.82 8.37
C LYS A 15 1.89 21.15 7.52
N ARG A 16 2.93 20.30 7.55
CA ARG A 16 4.16 20.47 6.74
C ARG A 16 3.95 20.26 5.24
N PHE A 17 2.84 19.65 4.84
CA PHE A 17 2.41 19.53 3.45
C PHE A 17 1.35 20.57 3.06
N GLY A 18 0.93 21.44 4.01
CA GLY A 18 -0.07 22.48 3.75
C GLY A 18 -1.47 21.94 3.45
N LEU A 19 -1.84 20.76 3.96
CA LEU A 19 -3.17 20.18 3.71
C LEU A 19 -4.26 20.99 4.43
N GLU A 20 -5.21 21.54 3.68
CA GLU A 20 -6.36 22.28 4.23
C GLU A 20 -7.27 21.38 5.08
N ASN A 21 -7.48 20.12 4.68
CA ASN A 21 -8.31 19.15 5.38
C ASN A 21 -7.56 18.36 6.48
N CYS A 22 -6.45 18.91 7.00
CA CYS A 22 -5.62 18.26 8.02
C CYS A 22 -6.42 17.69 9.20
N LEU A 23 -7.42 18.44 9.70
CA LEU A 23 -8.23 18.01 10.85
C LEU A 23 -9.04 16.75 10.56
N GLU A 24 -9.61 16.63 9.36
CA GLU A 24 -10.39 15.46 8.95
C GLU A 24 -9.49 14.24 8.79
N VAL A 25 -8.33 14.40 8.15
CA VAL A 25 -7.33 13.33 7.97
C VAL A 25 -6.84 12.83 9.34
N THR A 26 -6.55 13.76 10.27
CA THR A 26 -6.16 13.43 11.65
C THR A 26 -7.24 12.67 12.40
N ARG A 27 -8.52 13.03 12.23
CA ARG A 27 -9.63 12.27 12.86
C ARG A 27 -9.74 10.87 12.26
N ALA A 28 -9.57 10.77 10.94
CA ALA A 28 -9.64 9.51 10.23
C ALA A 28 -8.47 8.55 10.53
N SER A 29 -7.30 9.06 10.97
CA SER A 29 -6.11 8.22 11.23
C SER A 29 -6.21 7.30 12.44
N ILE A 30 -7.31 7.36 13.20
CA ILE A 30 -7.60 6.40 14.27
C ILE A 30 -8.74 5.43 13.92
N LEU A 31 -9.37 5.60 12.76
CA LEU A 31 -10.55 4.80 12.39
C LEU A 31 -10.26 3.31 12.33
N PRO A 32 -9.09 2.79 11.87
CA PRO A 32 -8.88 1.34 11.86
C PRO A 32 -8.82 0.69 13.26
N ASP A 33 -8.73 1.48 14.33
CA ASP A 33 -8.89 1.01 15.71
C ASP A 33 -10.31 1.11 16.25
N VAL A 34 -11.05 2.14 15.85
CA VAL A 34 -12.46 2.32 16.25
C VAL A 34 -13.39 1.43 15.42
N GLU A 35 -13.12 1.36 14.13
CA GLU A 35 -13.85 0.65 13.08
C GLU A 35 -12.86 -0.18 12.25
N PRO A 36 -12.47 -1.35 12.75
CA PRO A 36 -11.44 -2.15 12.10
C PRO A 36 -11.83 -2.63 10.71
N ASP A 37 -10.83 -2.72 9.83
CA ASP A 37 -10.99 -3.42 8.57
C ASP A 37 -10.92 -4.94 8.76
N TYR A 38 -11.64 -5.66 7.89
CA TYR A 38 -11.70 -7.11 7.92
C TYR A 38 -11.52 -7.68 6.52
N TYR A 39 -10.92 -8.87 6.46
CA TYR A 39 -10.84 -9.68 5.25
C TYR A 39 -11.43 -11.07 5.49
N TRP A 40 -11.90 -11.70 4.41
CA TRP A 40 -12.41 -13.06 4.44
C TRP A 40 -11.25 -14.07 4.41
N VAL A 41 -11.30 -15.03 5.31
CA VAL A 41 -10.43 -16.22 5.32
C VAL A 41 -11.28 -17.42 4.95
N TYR A 42 -10.89 -18.12 3.89
CA TYR A 42 -11.56 -19.31 3.40
C TYR A 42 -10.77 -20.56 3.85
N GLY A 43 -11.28 -21.23 4.87
CA GLY A 43 -10.79 -22.55 5.28
C GLY A 43 -11.51 -23.69 4.56
N LYS A 44 -11.03 -24.93 4.72
CA LYS A 44 -11.58 -26.13 4.07
C LYS A 44 -13.10 -26.34 4.27
N ARG A 45 -13.69 -25.80 5.34
CA ARG A 45 -15.12 -26.01 5.69
C ARG A 45 -15.89 -24.74 6.05
N ARG A 46 -15.23 -23.59 6.21
CA ARG A 46 -15.86 -22.35 6.69
C ARG A 46 -15.16 -21.13 6.11
N ALA A 47 -15.94 -20.12 5.78
CA ALA A 47 -15.47 -18.76 5.55
C ALA A 47 -15.73 -17.94 6.82
N TYR A 48 -14.75 -17.17 7.27
CA TYR A 48 -14.90 -16.27 8.43
C TYR A 48 -14.14 -14.97 8.20
N ARG A 49 -14.55 -13.90 8.90
CA ARG A 49 -13.88 -12.60 8.84
C ARG A 49 -12.76 -12.55 9.87
N ARG A 50 -11.60 -12.03 9.47
CA ARG A 50 -10.47 -11.74 10.37
C ARG A 50 -10.12 -10.26 10.27
N ARG A 51 -9.80 -9.64 11.42
CA ARG A 51 -9.31 -8.26 11.47
C ARG A 51 -7.99 -8.17 10.71
N VAL A 52 -7.82 -7.10 9.95
CA VAL A 52 -6.56 -6.83 9.25
C VAL A 52 -5.44 -6.63 10.27
N PRO A 53 -4.33 -7.36 10.19
CA PRO A 53 -3.15 -7.13 11.02
C PRO A 53 -2.43 -5.83 10.62
N HIS A 54 -1.89 -5.08 11.60
CA HIS A 54 -1.26 -3.78 11.35
C HIS A 54 0.26 -3.83 11.10
N HIS A 55 0.93 -4.92 11.46
CA HIS A 55 2.40 -5.06 11.37
C HIS A 55 2.85 -6.12 10.35
N ASP A 56 2.16 -6.31 9.23
CA ASP A 56 2.59 -7.25 8.19
C ASP A 56 2.36 -6.72 6.76
N ALA A 57 2.64 -7.56 5.76
CA ALA A 57 2.46 -7.18 4.36
C ALA A 57 0.99 -6.90 4.00
N MET A 58 0.02 -7.42 4.75
CA MET A 58 -1.39 -7.12 4.56
C MET A 58 -1.70 -5.68 4.94
N ALA A 59 -1.11 -5.15 6.02
CA ALA A 59 -1.23 -3.73 6.38
C ALA A 59 -0.79 -2.83 5.22
N VAL A 60 0.36 -3.13 4.61
CA VAL A 60 0.89 -2.38 3.44
C VAL A 60 -0.05 -2.46 2.23
N ASN A 61 -0.68 -3.63 2.01
CA ASN A 61 -1.67 -3.79 0.94
C ASN A 61 -2.94 -2.96 1.19
N TYR A 62 -3.44 -2.94 2.43
CA TYR A 62 -4.59 -2.13 2.82
C TYR A 62 -4.27 -0.64 2.71
N ALA A 63 -3.11 -0.20 3.23
CA ALA A 63 -2.63 1.16 3.09
C ALA A 63 -2.61 1.60 1.62
N PHE A 64 -2.01 0.79 0.73
CA PHE A 64 -1.95 1.13 -0.69
C PHE A 64 -3.33 1.19 -1.36
N ASN A 65 -4.25 0.29 -1.01
CA ASN A 65 -5.61 0.32 -1.53
C ASN A 65 -6.38 1.57 -1.06
N TYR A 66 -6.15 1.98 0.18
CA TYR A 66 -6.70 3.22 0.73
C TYR A 66 -6.09 4.45 0.05
N LEU A 67 -4.79 4.46 -0.23
CA LEU A 67 -4.16 5.53 -1.03
C LEU A 67 -4.73 5.64 -2.44
N LYS A 68 -5.02 4.51 -3.12
CA LYS A 68 -5.73 4.55 -4.42
C LYS A 68 -7.09 5.22 -4.31
N ARG A 69 -7.86 4.90 -3.27
CA ARG A 69 -9.18 5.51 -3.03
C ARG A 69 -9.05 7.01 -2.75
N ALA A 70 -8.09 7.38 -1.89
CA ALA A 70 -7.80 8.77 -1.57
C ALA A 70 -7.39 9.56 -2.82
N ARG A 71 -6.51 9.00 -3.66
CA ARG A 71 -6.08 9.65 -4.91
C ARG A 71 -7.25 9.83 -5.88
N LYS A 72 -8.08 8.81 -6.08
CA LYS A 72 -9.27 8.92 -6.95
C LYS A 72 -10.29 9.93 -6.43
N ALA A 73 -10.46 10.05 -5.12
CA ALA A 73 -11.32 11.07 -4.52
C ALA A 73 -10.71 12.48 -4.71
N PHE A 74 -9.41 12.63 -4.44
CA PHE A 74 -8.65 13.87 -4.66
C PHE A 74 -8.78 14.38 -6.10
N LEU A 75 -8.58 13.51 -7.09
CA LEU A 75 -8.72 13.85 -8.52
C LEU A 75 -10.14 14.29 -8.90
N ARG A 76 -11.17 13.80 -8.20
CA ARG A 76 -12.58 14.15 -8.41
C ARG A 76 -13.03 15.37 -7.60
N GLY A 77 -12.17 15.97 -6.79
CA GLY A 77 -12.55 17.02 -5.85
C GLY A 77 -13.47 16.54 -4.72
N GLU A 78 -13.51 15.22 -4.47
CA GLU A 78 -14.27 14.59 -3.38
C GLU A 78 -13.42 14.53 -2.10
N SER A 79 -14.05 14.33 -0.94
CA SER A 79 -13.30 14.13 0.30
C SER A 79 -12.47 12.85 0.24
N TYR A 80 -11.17 13.00 0.42
CA TYR A 80 -10.19 11.92 0.50
C TYR A 80 -9.68 11.69 1.93
N ALA A 81 -10.24 12.41 2.92
CA ALA A 81 -9.71 12.44 4.27
C ALA A 81 -9.77 11.09 4.98
N GLU A 82 -10.91 10.39 4.89
CA GLU A 82 -11.06 9.05 5.46
C GLU A 82 -10.09 8.03 4.85
N PRO A 83 -10.08 7.79 3.52
CA PRO A 83 -9.18 6.81 2.94
C PRO A 83 -7.71 7.18 3.21
N LEU A 84 -7.34 8.45 3.16
CA LEU A 84 -5.98 8.87 3.51
C LEU A 84 -5.66 8.57 4.97
N GLY A 85 -6.52 8.95 5.92
CA GLY A 85 -6.33 8.70 7.35
C GLY A 85 -6.14 7.21 7.66
N ARG A 86 -6.99 6.34 7.09
CA ARG A 86 -6.85 4.88 7.24
C ARG A 86 -5.54 4.37 6.64
N ALA A 87 -5.09 4.89 5.50
CA ALA A 87 -3.78 4.53 4.95
C ALA A 87 -2.62 4.93 5.88
N LEU A 88 -2.66 6.15 6.42
CA LEU A 88 -1.63 6.65 7.33
C LEU A 88 -1.55 5.79 8.60
N HIS A 89 -2.69 5.42 9.17
CA HIS A 89 -2.75 4.52 10.32
C HIS A 89 -1.97 3.22 10.08
N TYR A 90 -2.27 2.52 8.98
CA TYR A 90 -1.59 1.25 8.65
C TYR A 90 -0.08 1.41 8.45
N LEU A 91 0.37 2.52 7.85
CA LEU A 91 1.79 2.77 7.63
C LEU A 91 2.52 3.13 8.93
N GLN A 92 1.87 3.91 9.80
CA GLN A 92 2.38 4.29 11.11
C GLN A 92 2.53 3.06 12.00
N ASP A 93 1.54 2.17 12.06
CA ASP A 93 1.67 0.92 12.80
C ASP A 93 2.71 -0.01 12.18
N TYR A 94 2.72 -0.13 10.85
CA TYR A 94 3.71 -0.94 10.16
C TYR A 94 5.15 -0.50 10.48
N SER A 95 5.39 0.79 10.78
CA SER A 95 6.71 1.31 11.12
C SER A 95 7.31 0.74 12.41
N ILE A 96 6.47 0.14 13.28
CA ILE A 96 6.90 -0.51 14.53
C ILE A 96 7.15 -1.99 14.29
N ASP A 97 8.35 -2.46 14.64
CA ASP A 97 8.67 -3.88 14.61
C ASP A 97 8.18 -4.58 15.90
N PRO A 98 7.23 -5.54 15.83
CA PRO A 98 6.78 -6.30 16.99
C PRO A 98 7.67 -7.51 17.31
N THR A 99 8.83 -7.66 16.66
CA THR A 99 9.68 -8.85 16.80
C THR A 99 10.80 -8.69 17.82
N GLU A 100 11.10 -9.78 18.51
CA GLU A 100 12.29 -9.97 19.33
C GLU A 100 13.25 -10.97 18.68
N LYS A 101 14.52 -10.93 19.10
CA LYS A 101 15.55 -11.86 18.64
C LYS A 101 16.00 -12.75 19.79
N ILE A 102 16.01 -14.06 19.54
CA ILE A 102 16.76 -15.03 20.35
C ILE A 102 17.81 -15.63 19.42
N TRP A 103 19.08 -15.35 19.68
CA TRP A 103 20.20 -15.73 18.81
C TRP A 103 20.02 -15.21 17.37
N ILE A 104 19.77 -16.11 16.41
CA ILE A 104 19.56 -15.83 14.99
C ILE A 104 18.07 -15.90 14.60
N PHE A 105 17.20 -16.33 15.51
CA PHE A 105 15.77 -16.48 15.25
C PHE A 105 15.03 -15.23 15.71
N SER A 106 14.19 -14.70 14.82
CA SER A 106 13.27 -13.61 15.13
C SER A 106 11.88 -14.18 15.37
N TYR A 107 11.22 -13.77 16.44
CA TYR A 107 9.86 -14.19 16.78
C TYR A 107 9.02 -12.96 17.15
N ARG A 108 7.70 -13.04 16.93
CA ARG A 108 6.79 -11.98 17.34
C ARG A 108 6.61 -12.02 18.86
N SER A 109 6.73 -10.88 19.52
CA SER A 109 6.58 -10.76 20.98
C SER A 109 5.53 -9.68 21.30
N ASP A 110 4.50 -10.07 22.03
CA ASP A 110 3.46 -9.14 22.48
C ASP A 110 4.01 -8.12 23.49
N SER A 111 5.00 -8.50 24.32
CA SER A 111 5.62 -7.56 25.26
C SER A 111 6.40 -6.46 24.52
N ALA A 112 7.13 -6.84 23.47
CA ALA A 112 7.92 -5.90 22.68
C ALA A 112 7.03 -4.99 21.84
N HIS A 113 5.91 -5.52 21.35
CA HIS A 113 4.86 -4.74 20.72
C HIS A 113 4.33 -3.67 21.69
N ASP A 114 3.86 -4.08 22.88
CA ASP A 114 3.26 -3.17 23.85
C ASP A 114 4.25 -2.12 24.40
N GLU A 115 5.51 -2.47 24.56
CA GLU A 115 6.57 -1.54 24.96
C GLU A 115 6.80 -0.50 23.86
N ARG A 116 6.96 -0.93 22.60
CA ARG A 116 7.27 -0.04 21.48
C ARG A 116 6.09 0.84 21.08
N GLU A 117 4.86 0.36 21.22
CA GLU A 117 3.67 1.19 20.98
C GLU A 117 3.48 2.32 22.01
N ARG A 118 4.14 2.23 23.17
CA ARG A 118 4.15 3.29 24.19
C ARG A 118 5.24 4.34 23.94
N ILE A 119 6.17 4.08 23.03
CA ILE A 119 7.21 5.03 22.67
C ILE A 119 6.56 6.25 22.01
N ARG A 120 6.92 7.43 22.49
CA ARG A 120 6.55 8.69 21.84
C ARG A 120 7.33 8.81 20.53
N VAL A 121 6.62 9.09 19.44
CA VAL A 121 7.21 9.16 18.09
C VAL A 121 7.48 10.60 17.72
N ASP A 122 8.71 11.07 17.82
CA ASP A 122 9.03 12.43 17.43
C ASP A 122 8.99 12.57 15.91
N VAL A 123 8.47 13.69 15.41
CA VAL A 123 8.36 13.92 13.97
C VAL A 123 9.74 14.28 13.43
N ASP A 124 10.28 13.39 12.60
CA ASP A 124 11.62 13.51 12.03
C ASP A 124 11.58 14.33 10.73
N GLU A 125 12.09 15.55 10.79
CA GLU A 125 12.15 16.45 9.63
C GLU A 125 13.03 15.93 8.50
N SER A 126 14.13 15.23 8.83
CA SER A 126 15.03 14.69 7.82
C SER A 126 14.33 13.61 7.00
N ALA A 127 13.57 12.74 7.68
CA ALA A 127 12.75 11.70 7.06
C ALA A 127 11.66 12.28 6.15
N ILE A 128 11.00 13.37 6.58
CA ILE A 128 9.98 14.07 5.78
C ILE A 128 10.60 14.66 4.51
N ASN A 129 11.74 15.33 4.64
CA ASN A 129 12.42 15.94 3.51
C ASN A 129 12.94 14.89 2.51
N GLU A 130 13.48 13.79 3.03
CA GLU A 130 13.88 12.64 2.22
C GLU A 130 12.69 12.10 1.42
N ALA A 131 11.56 11.82 2.07
CA ALA A 131 10.34 11.34 1.41
C ALA A 131 9.80 12.32 0.35
N LYS A 132 9.90 13.63 0.59
CA LYS A 132 9.53 14.66 -0.40
C LYS A 132 10.44 14.61 -1.63
N SER A 133 11.74 14.47 -1.44
CA SER A 133 12.74 14.43 -2.51
C SER A 133 12.79 13.12 -3.29
N LEU A 134 12.39 11.99 -2.67
CA LEU A 134 12.48 10.67 -3.29
C LEU A 134 11.50 10.56 -4.46
N THR A 135 12.00 10.29 -5.66
CA THR A 135 11.15 9.88 -6.80
C THR A 135 10.56 8.50 -6.51
N CYS A 136 9.24 8.43 -6.35
CA CYS A 136 8.52 7.20 -6.11
C CYS A 136 7.26 7.13 -6.99
N TYR A 137 7.29 6.26 -7.99
CA TYR A 137 6.11 5.99 -8.80
C TYR A 137 5.09 5.11 -8.06
N PRO A 138 3.79 5.19 -8.36
CA PRO A 138 2.75 4.41 -7.69
C PRO A 138 3.02 2.91 -7.57
N HIS A 139 3.49 2.26 -8.63
CA HIS A 139 3.85 0.84 -8.59
C HIS A 139 5.02 0.51 -7.64
N GLN A 140 5.89 1.47 -7.33
CA GLN A 140 7.07 1.28 -6.48
C GLN A 140 6.76 1.44 -5.00
N PHE A 141 5.66 2.12 -4.65
CA PHE A 141 5.32 2.49 -3.27
C PHE A 141 5.51 1.35 -2.27
N LYS A 142 4.95 0.17 -2.55
CA LYS A 142 5.07 -0.98 -1.63
C LYS A 142 6.51 -1.42 -1.44
N SER A 143 7.31 -1.44 -2.50
CA SER A 143 8.73 -1.80 -2.42
C SER A 143 9.48 -0.81 -1.52
N VAL A 144 9.20 0.49 -1.67
CA VAL A 144 9.79 1.53 -0.81
C VAL A 144 9.38 1.32 0.65
N VAL A 145 8.09 1.06 0.92
CA VAL A 145 7.61 0.75 2.29
C VAL A 145 8.35 -0.45 2.90
N PHE A 146 8.59 -1.52 2.13
CA PHE A 146 9.34 -2.68 2.62
C PHE A 146 10.84 -2.37 2.82
N GLN A 147 11.42 -1.49 1.99
CA GLN A 147 12.84 -1.09 2.08
C GLN A 147 13.14 -0.13 3.23
N THR A 148 12.19 0.73 3.63
CA THR A 148 12.32 1.61 4.81
C THR A 148 12.58 0.80 6.10
N LYS A 149 12.20 -0.49 6.11
CA LYS A 149 12.23 -1.37 7.30
C LYS A 149 11.40 -0.80 8.44
N ARG A 150 11.34 -1.56 9.53
CA ARG A 150 10.62 -1.21 10.75
C ARG A 150 11.61 -0.88 11.84
N GLY A 151 11.25 0.06 12.70
CA GLY A 151 12.09 0.46 13.82
C GLY A 151 11.82 -0.37 15.08
N LYS A 152 12.89 -0.58 15.86
CA LYS A 152 12.82 -1.17 17.20
C LYS A 152 13.05 -0.15 18.31
N ASN A 153 13.85 0.88 18.02
CA ASN A 153 14.15 1.96 18.95
C ASN A 153 13.43 3.26 18.57
N PRO A 154 13.32 4.25 19.48
CA PRO A 154 12.56 5.48 19.23
C PRO A 154 12.99 6.24 17.97
N GLY A 155 14.29 6.31 17.68
CA GLY A 155 14.80 7.01 16.50
C GLY A 155 14.40 6.33 15.20
N GLU A 156 14.57 5.01 15.10
CA GLU A 156 14.16 4.25 13.92
C GLU A 156 12.65 4.29 13.68
N ILE A 157 11.85 4.21 14.75
CA ILE A 157 10.38 4.30 14.67
C ILE A 157 10.00 5.70 14.20
N SER A 158 10.60 6.74 14.78
CA SER A 158 10.37 8.15 14.41
C SER A 158 10.69 8.42 12.94
N TYR A 159 11.84 7.93 12.47
CA TYR A 159 12.25 8.02 11.07
C TYR A 159 11.25 7.30 10.15
N ALA A 160 10.99 6.00 10.38
CA ALA A 160 10.14 5.21 9.51
C ALA A 160 8.69 5.72 9.49
N CYS A 161 8.15 6.08 10.65
CA CYS A 161 6.80 6.64 10.78
C CYS A 161 6.67 7.97 10.02
N SER A 162 7.64 8.86 10.18
CA SER A 162 7.65 10.18 9.52
C SER A 162 7.85 10.04 8.01
N PHE A 163 8.81 9.23 7.58
CA PHE A 163 9.09 8.96 6.17
C PHE A 163 7.87 8.38 5.45
N LEU A 164 7.27 7.30 5.99
CA LEU A 164 6.14 6.63 5.34
C LEU A 164 4.88 7.50 5.33
N THR A 165 4.63 8.26 6.40
CA THR A 165 3.51 9.22 6.44
C THR A 165 3.70 10.33 5.40
N ALA A 166 4.90 10.90 5.30
CA ALA A 166 5.22 11.94 4.33
C ALA A 166 5.17 11.42 2.88
N LEU A 167 5.69 10.21 2.63
CA LEU A 167 5.62 9.57 1.32
C LEU A 167 4.17 9.34 0.89
N ALA A 168 3.33 8.82 1.79
CA ALA A 168 1.91 8.63 1.52
C ALA A 168 1.18 9.94 1.19
N LEU A 169 1.50 11.03 1.91
CA LEU A 169 0.95 12.36 1.59
C LEU A 169 1.43 12.86 0.21
N LYS A 170 2.74 12.76 -0.08
CA LYS A 170 3.31 13.08 -1.39
C LYS A 170 2.57 12.35 -2.50
N MET A 171 2.32 11.05 -2.34
CA MET A 171 1.61 10.21 -3.31
C MET A 171 0.18 10.70 -3.64
N ILE A 172 -0.44 11.46 -2.75
CA ILE A 172 -1.77 12.04 -2.98
C ILE A 172 -1.67 13.44 -3.58
N VAL A 173 -0.87 14.32 -2.97
CA VAL A 173 -0.89 15.76 -3.29
C VAL A 173 0.06 16.15 -4.42
N ASN A 174 1.20 15.47 -4.54
CA ASN A 174 2.21 15.74 -5.56
C ASN A 174 2.97 14.45 -5.94
N PRO A 175 2.27 13.45 -6.52
CA PRO A 175 2.90 12.19 -6.92
C PRO A 175 3.84 12.38 -8.12
N ASP A 176 4.93 11.63 -8.16
CA ASP A 176 5.83 11.61 -9.31
C ASP A 176 5.16 10.89 -10.48
N MET A 177 5.00 11.60 -11.61
CA MET A 177 4.42 11.03 -12.83
C MET A 177 5.51 10.39 -13.69
N PRO A 178 5.38 9.11 -14.09
CA PRO A 178 6.28 8.50 -15.05
C PRO A 178 6.26 9.24 -16.39
N GLU A 179 7.44 9.37 -17.02
CA GLU A 179 7.53 9.89 -18.39
C GLU A 179 6.75 9.00 -19.37
N ASN A 180 6.09 9.63 -20.35
CA ASN A 180 5.32 8.97 -21.41
C ASN A 180 4.27 7.99 -20.85
N LEU A 181 3.66 8.29 -19.70
CA LEU A 181 2.74 7.40 -18.97
C LEU A 181 1.66 6.78 -19.86
N THR A 182 0.92 7.61 -20.61
CA THR A 182 -0.18 7.14 -21.48
C THR A 182 0.31 6.25 -22.61
N GLU A 183 1.43 6.62 -23.25
CA GLU A 183 2.01 5.84 -24.34
C GLU A 183 2.50 4.48 -23.84
N ASN A 184 3.22 4.47 -22.71
CA ASN A 184 3.74 3.25 -22.11
C ASN A 184 2.60 2.34 -21.60
N TYR A 185 1.55 2.90 -21.03
CA TYR A 185 0.34 2.15 -20.67
C TYR A 185 -0.33 1.52 -21.89
N ASN A 186 -0.53 2.29 -22.97
CA ASN A 186 -1.15 1.77 -24.20
C ASN A 186 -0.31 0.66 -24.85
N LYS A 187 1.02 0.82 -24.88
CA LYS A 187 1.95 -0.24 -25.33
C LYS A 187 1.83 -1.49 -24.45
N ALA A 188 1.83 -1.32 -23.13
CA ALA A 188 1.70 -2.43 -22.20
C ALA A 188 0.35 -3.14 -22.33
N LEU A 189 -0.74 -2.40 -22.54
CA LEU A 189 -2.07 -2.95 -22.78
C LEU A 189 -2.15 -3.75 -24.09
N ALA A 190 -1.55 -3.25 -25.17
CA ALA A 190 -1.50 -3.96 -26.44
C ALA A 190 -0.72 -5.28 -26.33
N ILE A 191 0.46 -5.25 -25.72
CA ILE A 191 1.26 -6.44 -25.44
C ILE A 191 0.46 -7.43 -24.56
N HIS A 192 -0.18 -6.93 -23.51
CA HIS A 192 -1.01 -7.74 -22.62
C HIS A 192 -2.14 -8.46 -23.38
N ALA A 193 -2.86 -7.73 -24.23
CA ALA A 193 -3.93 -8.29 -25.04
C ALA A 193 -3.42 -9.42 -25.96
N VAL A 194 -2.27 -9.23 -26.61
CA VAL A 194 -1.65 -10.27 -27.45
C VAL A 194 -1.26 -11.49 -26.62
N ILE A 195 -0.64 -11.30 -25.46
CA ILE A 195 -0.27 -12.38 -24.54
C ILE A 195 -1.51 -13.19 -24.12
N LEU A 196 -2.61 -12.52 -23.78
CA LEU A 196 -3.85 -13.18 -23.38
C LEU A 196 -4.55 -13.93 -24.54
N LEU A 197 -4.37 -13.49 -25.78
CA LEU A 197 -4.94 -14.14 -26.95
C LEU A 197 -4.11 -15.33 -27.44
N LEU A 198 -2.82 -15.38 -27.12
CA LEU A 198 -1.91 -16.41 -27.61
C LEU A 198 -2.36 -17.86 -27.30
N PRO A 199 -2.84 -18.22 -26.09
CA PRO A 199 -3.38 -19.54 -25.82
C PRO A 199 -4.60 -19.90 -26.69
N TRP A 200 -5.39 -18.91 -27.11
CA TRP A 200 -6.56 -19.09 -27.96
C TRP A 200 -6.19 -19.26 -29.43
N LEU A 201 -5.17 -18.53 -29.90
CA LEU A 201 -4.64 -18.71 -31.25
C LEU A 201 -4.01 -20.09 -31.44
N ILE A 202 -3.30 -20.59 -30.43
CA ILE A 202 -2.72 -21.96 -30.44
C ILE A 202 -3.83 -23.02 -30.49
N LEU A 203 -4.89 -22.83 -29.68
CA LEU A 203 -6.07 -23.69 -29.69
C LEU A 203 -6.67 -23.78 -31.10
N LEU A 204 -6.94 -22.64 -31.73
CA LEU A 204 -7.53 -22.56 -33.08
C LEU A 204 -6.65 -23.24 -34.15
N ALA A 205 -5.33 -23.18 -34.01
CA ALA A 205 -4.40 -23.69 -35.00
C ALA A 205 -4.14 -25.20 -34.89
N PHE A 206 -4.21 -25.80 -33.70
CA PHE A 206 -3.68 -27.15 -33.46
C PHE A 206 -4.61 -28.10 -32.70
N ALA A 207 -5.72 -27.64 -32.14
CA ALA A 207 -6.50 -28.46 -31.22
C ALA A 207 -8.01 -28.20 -31.30
N SER A 208 -8.76 -29.19 -31.77
CA SER A 208 -10.23 -29.20 -31.68
C SER A 208 -10.67 -30.07 -30.50
N GLY A 209 -11.29 -29.45 -29.48
CA GLY A 209 -11.85 -30.18 -28.34
C GLY A 209 -12.08 -29.31 -27.10
N ALA A 210 -13.12 -29.62 -26.32
CA ALA A 210 -13.53 -28.85 -25.14
C ALA A 210 -12.43 -28.77 -24.05
N THR A 211 -11.58 -29.78 -23.93
CA THR A 211 -10.46 -29.79 -22.96
C THR A 211 -9.45 -28.69 -23.23
N TYR A 212 -9.16 -28.40 -24.50
CA TYR A 212 -8.19 -27.38 -24.87
C TYR A 212 -8.74 -25.97 -24.66
N PHE A 213 -10.05 -25.75 -24.76
CA PHE A 213 -10.70 -24.50 -24.37
C PHE A 213 -10.45 -24.18 -22.88
N VAL A 214 -10.62 -25.17 -22.01
CA VAL A 214 -10.38 -24.99 -20.56
C VAL A 214 -8.91 -24.67 -20.29
N LEU A 215 -7.99 -25.38 -20.95
CA LEU A 215 -6.56 -25.13 -20.81
C LEU A 215 -6.16 -23.73 -21.29
N SER A 216 -6.70 -23.25 -22.41
CA SER A 216 -6.45 -21.89 -22.91
C SER A 216 -6.99 -20.81 -21.97
N ALA A 217 -8.16 -21.03 -21.35
CA ALA A 217 -8.70 -20.13 -20.34
C ALA A 217 -7.82 -20.07 -19.09
N ILE A 218 -7.38 -21.23 -18.58
CA ILE A 218 -6.45 -21.31 -17.43
C ILE A 218 -5.12 -20.63 -17.78
N ALA A 219 -4.54 -20.92 -18.96
CA ALA A 219 -3.29 -20.33 -19.40
C ALA A 219 -3.40 -18.80 -19.52
N SER A 220 -4.49 -18.29 -20.10
CA SER A 220 -4.75 -16.85 -20.18
C SER A 220 -4.85 -16.22 -18.79
N LEU A 221 -5.53 -16.87 -17.85
CA LEU A 221 -5.63 -16.41 -16.46
C LEU A 221 -4.25 -16.36 -15.79
N LEU A 222 -3.43 -17.41 -15.97
CA LEU A 222 -2.07 -17.46 -15.42
C LEU A 222 -1.20 -16.36 -16.02
N LEU A 223 -1.26 -16.15 -17.34
CA LEU A 223 -0.55 -15.07 -18.03
C LEU A 223 -1.00 -13.69 -17.54
N HIS A 224 -2.30 -13.49 -17.32
CA HIS A 224 -2.81 -12.24 -16.73
C HIS A 224 -2.16 -11.94 -15.37
N TYR A 225 -2.09 -12.96 -14.49
CA TYR A 225 -1.45 -12.85 -13.19
C TYR A 225 0.09 -12.85 -13.23
N ALA A 226 0.72 -13.22 -14.35
CA ALA A 226 2.16 -13.19 -14.53
C ALA A 226 2.65 -11.90 -15.19
N ASP A 227 1.77 -11.12 -15.85
CA ASP A 227 2.16 -9.90 -16.55
C ASP A 227 2.43 -8.74 -15.57
N PHE A 228 3.66 -8.67 -15.06
CA PHE A 228 4.13 -7.60 -14.20
C PHE A 228 4.28 -6.26 -14.95
N TYR A 229 4.58 -6.30 -16.25
CA TYR A 229 4.78 -5.10 -17.06
C TYR A 229 3.46 -4.33 -17.23
N TYR A 230 2.39 -5.02 -17.64
CA TYR A 230 1.05 -4.42 -17.71
C TYR A 230 0.57 -3.92 -16.36
N ARG A 231 0.70 -4.73 -15.28
CA ARG A 231 0.22 -4.34 -13.95
C ARG A 231 0.94 -3.11 -13.39
N ARG A 232 2.24 -2.96 -13.67
CA ARG A 232 3.01 -1.77 -13.33
C ARG A 232 2.40 -0.54 -13.98
N TRP A 233 2.31 -0.52 -15.31
CA TRP A 233 1.82 0.64 -16.05
C TRP A 233 0.34 0.93 -15.79
N LYS A 234 -0.47 -0.11 -15.61
CA LYS A 234 -1.87 0.04 -15.18
C LYS A 234 -1.96 0.74 -13.82
N THR A 235 -1.14 0.33 -12.85
CA THR A 235 -1.15 0.93 -11.51
C THR A 235 -0.76 2.40 -11.56
N ASP A 236 0.24 2.75 -12.36
CA ASP A 236 0.65 4.14 -12.53
C ASP A 236 -0.44 4.94 -13.25
N TYR A 237 -0.98 4.43 -14.37
CA TYR A 237 -2.01 5.10 -15.16
C TYR A 237 -3.26 5.39 -14.32
N GLU A 238 -3.79 4.38 -13.62
CA GLU A 238 -4.94 4.50 -12.71
C GLU A 238 -4.72 5.47 -11.54
N TRP A 239 -3.49 5.89 -11.27
CA TRP A 239 -3.17 6.86 -10.23
C TRP A 239 -3.36 8.31 -10.70
N PHE A 240 -3.34 8.54 -12.01
CA PHE A 240 -3.45 9.87 -12.63
C PHE A 240 -4.74 10.06 -13.44
N SER A 241 -5.49 8.98 -13.72
CA SER A 241 -6.79 8.98 -14.40
C SER A 241 -7.95 8.71 -13.44
#